data_AF-A0AA88T4C7-F1
#
_entry.id   AF-A0AA88T4C7-F1
#
_cell.length_a   1.000
_cell.length_b   1.000
_cell.length_c   1.000
_cell.angle_alpha   90.00
_cell.angle_beta   90.00
_cell.angle_gamma   90.00
#
_symmetry.space_group_name_H-M   'P 1'
#
loop_
_entity.id
_entity.type
_entity.pdbx_description
1 polymer ?
#
loop_
_entity_poly.entity_id
_entity_poly.type
_entity_poly.pdbx_seq_one_letter_code
_entity_poly.pdbx_strand_id
1 'polypeptide(L)'
;MCSHCNRFCPSSSLLSCVSWLPPLFPPPYPKATKPSNLGSATLTSITTMNNTYKEMSSLCGTENGFQDVGQEATEKQEKEHPRVLIPELCRLFYQLGWVTGTGGGISLRRGDQIYIAPSGVQKERIQPDDMFVCDVEERDISCPPAWKKLKKSQCTPLFMNAYNMRGAKAVIHTHSKAAVMATLLYPGKEFRITHQEMIKGIRKGTSGTNYRFDDTWLCR
;
A
#
# COMPACT_ATOMS: atom_id res chain seq x y z
N MET A 1 20.85 -7.90 39.82
CA MET A 1 20.55 -6.47 39.55
C MET A 1 19.79 -6.40 38.25
N CYS A 2 18.57 -5.88 38.33
CA CYS A 2 17.56 -5.84 37.28
C CYS A 2 17.75 -4.58 36.43
N SER A 3 17.87 -4.70 35.12
CA SER A 3 17.92 -3.57 34.17
C SER A 3 16.76 -3.70 33.18
N HIS A 4 15.58 -3.35 33.68
CA HIS A 4 14.34 -3.21 32.94
C HIS A 4 14.36 -2.00 31.97
N CYS A 5 13.37 -2.01 31.06
CA CYS A 5 12.64 -0.86 30.55
C CYS A 5 13.07 -0.28 29.18
N ASN A 6 12.76 -1.01 28.09
CA ASN A 6 12.30 -0.33 26.86
C ASN A 6 10.78 -0.41 26.83
N ARG A 7 10.14 0.66 27.30
CA ARG A 7 8.70 0.80 27.45
C ARG A 7 8.01 0.68 26.10
N PHE A 8 7.09 -0.26 26.02
CA PHE A 8 5.96 -0.26 25.11
C PHE A 8 5.29 1.12 25.13
N CYS A 9 5.12 1.72 23.96
CA CYS A 9 4.25 2.88 23.80
C CYS A 9 2.80 2.38 23.97
N PRO A 10 2.01 2.89 24.94
CA PRO A 10 0.62 2.51 25.10
C PRO A 10 -0.21 3.36 24.13
N SER A 11 -0.12 3.05 22.84
CA SER A 11 -1.09 3.53 21.86
C SER A 11 -1.53 2.34 21.03
N SER A 12 -2.84 2.25 20.82
CA SER A 12 -3.65 1.18 20.22
C SER A 12 -3.29 0.81 18.77
N SER A 13 -2.00 0.60 18.51
CA SER A 13 -1.38 0.45 17.20
C SER A 13 -1.09 -1.03 16.94
N LEU A 14 -2.07 -1.74 16.38
CA LEU A 14 -1.84 -3.07 15.83
C LEU A 14 -1.00 -2.93 14.55
N LEU A 15 0.27 -3.35 14.59
CA LEU A 15 1.05 -3.61 13.38
C LEU A 15 0.62 -4.94 12.79
N SER A 16 -0.10 -4.90 11.67
CA SER A 16 -0.36 -6.10 10.88
C SER A 16 0.72 -6.22 9.81
N CYS A 17 1.68 -7.12 10.01
CA CYS A 17 2.60 -7.54 8.95
C CYS A 17 1.89 -8.55 8.04
N VAL A 18 1.16 -8.06 7.04
CA VAL A 18 0.63 -8.92 5.97
C VAL A 18 1.67 -8.97 4.86
N SER A 19 2.29 -10.14 4.67
CA SER A 19 3.04 -10.43 3.45
C SER A 19 2.05 -10.59 2.29
N TRP A 20 2.20 -9.76 1.26
CA TRP A 20 1.29 -9.72 0.11
C TRP A 20 1.43 -10.98 -0.79
N LEU A 21 0.30 -11.59 -1.12
CA LEU A 21 0.02 -12.36 -2.33
C LEU A 21 -1.14 -11.64 -3.06
N PRO A 22 -1.28 -11.77 -4.40
CA PRO A 22 -2.18 -10.92 -5.20
C PRO A 22 -3.67 -11.17 -4.92
N PRO A 23 -4.55 -10.20 -5.21
CA PRO A 23 -5.95 -10.25 -4.81
C PRO A 23 -6.74 -11.23 -5.69
N LEU A 24 -7.39 -12.20 -5.04
CA LEU A 24 -8.55 -12.90 -5.60
C LEU A 24 -9.81 -12.19 -5.10
N PHE A 25 -10.51 -11.60 -6.06
CA PHE A 25 -11.87 -11.03 -6.03
C PHE A 25 -12.11 -9.66 -5.35
N PRO A 26 -12.81 -8.72 -6.03
CA PRO A 26 -13.34 -7.51 -5.42
C PRO A 26 -14.62 -7.79 -4.60
N PRO A 27 -14.98 -6.93 -3.63
CA PRO A 27 -16.20 -7.07 -2.82
C PRO A 27 -17.48 -6.81 -3.64
N PRO A 28 -18.65 -7.32 -3.19
CA PRO A 28 -19.90 -7.20 -3.94
C PRO A 28 -20.49 -5.79 -3.85
N TYR A 29 -20.83 -5.20 -5.01
CA TYR A 29 -21.63 -3.97 -5.10
C TYR A 29 -23.14 -4.28 -5.20
N PRO A 30 -24.03 -3.38 -4.75
CA PRO A 30 -25.47 -3.53 -4.90
C PRO A 30 -25.93 -3.29 -6.36
N LYS A 31 -27.03 -3.94 -6.73
CA LYS A 31 -27.61 -3.97 -8.09
C LYS A 31 -28.09 -2.59 -8.55
N ALA A 32 -27.68 -2.19 -9.76
CA ALA A 32 -28.17 -0.99 -10.44
C ALA A 32 -29.62 -1.16 -10.92
N THR A 33 -30.47 -0.19 -10.59
CA THR A 33 -31.79 0.02 -11.20
C THR A 33 -31.66 0.81 -12.51
N LYS A 34 -32.47 0.45 -13.52
CA LYS A 34 -32.44 1.04 -14.87
C LYS A 34 -32.85 2.53 -14.86
N PRO A 35 -32.19 3.41 -15.63
CA PRO A 35 -32.74 4.70 -15.96
C PRO A 35 -33.67 4.61 -17.19
N SER A 36 -34.81 5.27 -17.08
CA SER A 36 -35.76 5.56 -18.16
C SER A 36 -35.22 6.63 -19.11
N ASN A 37 -35.51 6.45 -20.41
CA ASN A 37 -35.25 7.41 -21.50
C ASN A 37 -35.71 8.83 -21.17
N LEU A 38 -34.90 9.84 -21.54
CA LEU A 38 -35.37 11.11 -22.11
C LEU A 38 -34.18 11.90 -22.70
N GLY A 39 -34.35 12.43 -23.92
CA GLY A 39 -33.77 13.73 -24.32
C GLY A 39 -32.47 13.76 -25.11
N SER A 40 -32.61 13.98 -26.42
CA SER A 40 -31.58 14.35 -27.41
C SER A 40 -31.00 15.77 -27.17
N ALA A 41 -29.68 15.95 -27.31
CA ALA A 41 -29.05 17.18 -27.81
C ALA A 41 -27.59 16.93 -28.25
N THR A 42 -27.14 17.72 -29.22
CA THR A 42 -26.14 17.43 -30.27
C THR A 42 -24.68 17.79 -29.89
N LEU A 43 -23.74 17.17 -30.63
CA LEU A 43 -22.30 17.45 -30.85
C LEU A 43 -21.92 18.94 -30.74
N THR A 44 -20.70 19.35 -30.37
CA THR A 44 -19.46 19.24 -31.18
C THR A 44 -18.32 19.90 -30.38
N SER A 45 -17.08 19.41 -30.53
CA SER A 45 -15.78 19.97 -30.05
C SER A 45 -15.13 19.12 -28.97
N ILE A 46 -14.22 18.21 -29.37
CA ILE A 46 -13.02 17.74 -28.65
C ILE A 46 -12.24 16.72 -29.53
N THR A 47 -12.85 16.18 -30.60
CA THR A 47 -12.21 15.18 -31.49
C THR A 47 -11.07 15.74 -32.38
N THR A 48 -10.82 17.05 -32.43
CA THR A 48 -9.88 17.63 -33.40
C THR A 48 -8.41 17.63 -32.97
N MET A 49 -8.05 17.34 -31.71
CA MET A 49 -6.63 17.35 -31.28
C MET A 49 -5.90 16.01 -31.38
N ASN A 50 -6.61 14.89 -31.53
CA ASN A 50 -5.97 13.56 -31.56
C ASN A 50 -5.65 13.05 -32.98
N ASN A 51 -6.05 13.78 -34.02
CA ASN A 51 -5.91 13.34 -35.42
C ASN A 51 -4.65 13.83 -36.13
N THR A 52 -3.91 14.80 -35.58
CA THR A 52 -2.68 15.30 -36.22
C THR A 52 -1.42 14.49 -35.91
N TYR A 53 -1.44 13.62 -34.89
CA TYR A 53 -0.29 12.78 -34.53
C TYR A 53 -0.27 11.39 -35.20
N LYS A 54 -1.34 11.00 -35.91
CA LYS A 54 -1.44 9.71 -36.61
C LYS A 54 -1.23 9.78 -38.11
N GLU A 55 -1.13 10.99 -38.69
CA GLU A 55 -1.09 11.18 -40.14
C GLU A 55 0.30 11.55 -40.69
N MET A 56 1.39 11.22 -39.97
CA MET A 56 2.75 11.51 -40.44
C MET A 56 3.75 10.36 -40.23
N SER A 57 3.28 9.10 -40.27
CA SER A 57 4.13 7.91 -40.28
C SER A 57 3.82 6.90 -41.40
N SER A 58 3.01 7.28 -42.40
CA SER A 58 2.53 6.37 -43.44
C SER A 58 3.13 6.64 -44.83
N LEU A 59 4.46 6.67 -44.97
CA LEU A 59 5.14 6.52 -46.26
C LEU A 59 6.52 5.87 -46.09
N CYS A 60 6.55 4.61 -45.66
CA CYS A 60 7.49 3.60 -46.19
C CYS A 60 7.09 2.23 -45.63
N GLY A 61 6.64 1.34 -46.50
CA GLY A 61 6.36 -0.04 -46.13
C GLY A 61 7.66 -0.84 -46.02
N THR A 62 7.82 -1.54 -44.92
CA THR A 62 8.45 -2.86 -44.87
C THR A 62 7.89 -3.59 -43.66
N GLU A 63 7.28 -4.72 -43.95
CA GLU A 63 6.70 -5.66 -43.00
C GLU A 63 7.81 -6.17 -42.08
N ASN A 64 7.64 -5.98 -40.77
CA ASN A 64 8.35 -6.74 -39.75
C ASN A 64 7.47 -6.77 -38.51
N GLY A 65 6.98 -7.96 -38.15
CA GLY A 65 6.31 -8.20 -36.88
C GLY A 65 7.27 -7.89 -35.74
N PHE A 66 7.04 -6.78 -35.05
CA PHE A 66 7.86 -6.32 -33.94
C PHE A 66 7.07 -6.42 -32.63
N GLN A 67 7.73 -6.99 -31.63
CA GLN A 67 7.15 -7.55 -30.42
C GLN A 67 6.68 -6.46 -29.44
N ASP A 68 5.38 -6.41 -29.19
CA ASP A 68 4.69 -5.54 -28.20
C ASP A 68 4.96 -5.95 -26.72
N VAL A 69 5.75 -7.00 -26.51
CA VAL A 69 5.96 -7.60 -25.17
C VAL A 69 6.94 -6.79 -24.31
N GLY A 70 7.76 -5.92 -24.90
CA GLY A 70 8.81 -5.16 -24.19
C GLY A 70 8.36 -3.84 -23.55
N GLN A 71 7.38 -3.15 -24.15
CA GLN A 71 6.92 -1.84 -23.66
C GLN A 71 6.04 -1.98 -22.40
N GLU A 72 5.12 -2.94 -22.40
CA GLU A 72 4.18 -3.17 -21.28
C GLU A 72 4.89 -3.58 -19.98
N ALA A 73 5.97 -4.36 -20.07
CA ALA A 73 6.74 -4.79 -18.91
C ALA A 73 7.49 -3.63 -18.23
N THR A 74 7.97 -2.68 -19.02
CA THR A 74 8.74 -1.53 -18.53
C THR A 74 7.81 -0.53 -17.84
N GLU A 75 6.65 -0.24 -18.45
CA GLU A 75 5.62 0.62 -17.85
C GLU A 75 5.06 0.06 -16.54
N LYS A 76 4.87 -1.27 -16.46
CA LYS A 76 4.39 -1.92 -15.23
C LYS A 76 5.40 -1.81 -14.09
N GLN A 77 6.69 -1.97 -14.38
CA GLN A 77 7.76 -1.83 -13.38
C GLN A 77 7.90 -0.40 -12.85
N GLU A 78 7.58 0.61 -13.67
CA GLU A 78 7.55 2.01 -13.25
C GLU A 78 6.36 2.31 -12.32
N LYS A 79 5.17 1.78 -12.63
CA LYS A 79 3.97 1.93 -11.78
C LYS A 79 4.13 1.25 -10.42
N GLU A 80 4.80 0.11 -10.38
CA GLU A 80 5.10 -0.62 -9.15
C GLU A 80 6.29 -0.02 -8.36
N HIS A 81 6.94 1.04 -8.88
CA HIS A 81 8.01 1.71 -8.15
C HIS A 81 7.47 2.28 -6.82
N PRO A 82 8.14 2.07 -5.66
CA PRO A 82 7.62 2.50 -4.36
C PRO A 82 7.26 4.00 -4.26
N ARG A 83 7.97 4.87 -4.99
CA ARG A 83 7.64 6.31 -5.09
C ARG A 83 6.28 6.59 -5.72
N VAL A 84 5.76 5.70 -6.56
CA VAL A 84 4.44 5.80 -7.19
C VAL A 84 3.41 5.00 -6.39
N LEU A 85 3.75 3.76 -6.06
CA LEU A 85 2.85 2.81 -5.41
C LEU A 85 2.47 3.20 -3.98
N ILE A 86 3.39 3.76 -3.18
CA ILE A 86 3.07 4.18 -1.80
C ILE A 86 2.01 5.29 -1.78
N PRO A 87 2.16 6.40 -2.53
CA PRO A 87 1.09 7.40 -2.66
C PRO A 87 -0.25 6.83 -3.10
N GLU A 88 -0.26 5.92 -4.07
CA GLU A 88 -1.47 5.28 -4.57
C GLU A 88 -2.17 4.45 -3.49
N LEU A 89 -1.42 3.56 -2.81
CA LEU A 89 -1.96 2.75 -1.73
C LEU A 89 -2.42 3.59 -0.54
N CYS A 90 -1.71 4.68 -0.21
CA CYS A 90 -2.14 5.59 0.85
C CYS A 90 -3.48 6.28 0.53
N ARG A 91 -3.77 6.61 -0.73
CA ARG A 91 -5.09 7.12 -1.15
C ARG A 91 -6.18 6.09 -0.92
N LEU A 92 -5.93 4.84 -1.31
CA LEU A 92 -6.86 3.73 -1.09
C LEU A 92 -7.09 3.50 0.41
N PHE A 93 -6.03 3.41 1.20
CA PHE A 93 -6.11 3.20 2.65
C PHE A 93 -6.83 4.34 3.37
N TYR A 94 -6.70 5.57 2.87
CA TYR A 94 -7.44 6.70 3.41
C TYR A 94 -8.95 6.52 3.19
N GLN A 95 -9.37 6.12 1.97
CA GLN A 95 -10.78 5.84 1.67
C GLN A 95 -11.35 4.70 2.54
N LEU A 96 -10.52 3.71 2.87
CA LEU A 96 -10.90 2.61 3.79
C LEU A 96 -10.92 3.05 5.27
N GLY A 97 -10.52 4.27 5.59
CA GLY A 97 -10.44 4.78 6.97
C GLY A 97 -9.25 4.24 7.77
N TRP A 98 -8.22 3.69 7.11
CA TRP A 98 -7.08 3.05 7.77
C TRP A 98 -5.96 4.02 8.15
N VAL A 99 -5.83 5.13 7.43
CA VAL A 99 -4.72 6.10 7.58
C VAL A 99 -5.24 7.55 7.69
N THR A 100 -6.33 7.74 8.42
CA THR A 100 -6.95 9.06 8.65
C THR A 100 -6.20 9.85 9.73
N GLY A 101 -6.39 11.17 9.76
CA GLY A 101 -5.81 12.04 10.81
C GLY A 101 -4.28 12.03 10.85
N THR A 102 -3.61 11.85 9.71
CA THR A 102 -2.14 11.71 9.55
C THR A 102 -1.51 10.46 10.17
N GLY A 103 -2.32 9.64 10.85
CA GLY A 103 -1.91 8.37 11.46
C GLY A 103 -1.71 7.24 10.44
N GLY A 104 -1.06 6.17 10.88
CA GLY A 104 -0.73 5.05 10.01
C GLY A 104 0.32 5.37 8.94
N GLY A 105 0.49 4.44 8.01
CA GLY A 105 1.39 4.57 6.88
C GLY A 105 1.79 3.22 6.29
N ILE A 106 2.56 3.26 5.22
CA ILE A 106 3.14 2.10 4.57
C ILE A 106 4.62 2.37 4.32
N SER A 107 5.41 1.30 4.39
CA SER A 107 6.79 1.26 3.93
C SER A 107 6.97 0.06 3.00
N LEU A 108 7.82 0.21 1.98
CA LEU A 108 8.18 -0.84 1.04
C LEU A 108 9.70 -0.96 0.94
N ARG A 109 10.20 -2.19 0.83
CA ARG A 109 11.61 -2.49 0.55
C ARG A 109 11.75 -2.96 -0.90
N ARG A 110 12.63 -2.32 -1.65
CA ARG A 110 13.03 -2.70 -3.02
C ARG A 110 14.55 -2.86 -3.06
N GLY A 111 15.03 -4.10 -3.16
CA GLY A 111 16.45 -4.42 -2.99
C GLY A 111 16.93 -4.00 -1.60
N ASP A 112 17.95 -3.15 -1.55
CA ASP A 112 18.53 -2.63 -0.31
C ASP A 112 17.96 -1.26 0.10
N GLN A 113 16.99 -0.75 -0.65
CA GLN A 113 16.34 0.53 -0.38
C GLN A 113 14.99 0.34 0.31
N ILE A 114 14.78 1.07 1.39
CA ILE A 114 13.53 1.11 2.16
C ILE A 114 12.90 2.49 1.97
N TYR A 115 11.68 2.49 1.44
CA TYR A 115 10.91 3.68 1.14
C TYR A 115 9.92 3.96 2.26
N ILE A 116 9.91 5.19 2.76
CA ILE A 116 9.14 5.59 3.93
C ILE A 116 8.41 6.90 3.63
N ALA A 117 7.09 6.90 3.85
CA ALA A 117 6.26 8.10 3.73
C ALA A 117 6.61 9.14 4.82
N PRO A 118 6.45 10.44 4.54
CA PRO A 118 6.73 11.50 5.52
C PRO A 118 5.73 11.48 6.70
N SER A 119 6.21 11.94 7.85
CA SER A 119 5.39 12.11 9.06
C SER A 119 4.46 13.32 8.94
N GLY A 120 3.30 13.28 9.61
CA GLY A 120 2.43 14.46 9.82
C GLY A 120 1.76 15.02 8.56
N VAL A 121 1.87 14.36 7.40
CA VAL A 121 1.17 14.77 6.18
C VAL A 121 -0.17 14.03 6.02
N GLN A 122 -1.06 14.65 5.23
CA GLN A 122 -2.26 14.03 4.66
C GLN A 122 -1.84 12.88 3.74
N LYS A 123 -2.12 11.64 4.16
CA LYS A 123 -1.60 10.42 3.51
C LYS A 123 -2.13 10.25 2.09
N GLU A 124 -3.35 10.69 1.84
CA GLU A 124 -4.01 10.73 0.53
C GLU A 124 -3.39 11.75 -0.45
N ARG A 125 -2.53 12.67 0.02
CA ARG A 125 -1.93 13.74 -0.80
C ARG A 125 -0.42 13.61 -1.00
N ILE A 126 0.19 12.53 -0.52
CA ILE A 126 1.63 12.27 -0.69
C ILE A 126 1.98 12.33 -2.18
N GLN A 127 3.09 12.98 -2.50
CA GLN A 127 3.69 13.01 -3.82
C GLN A 127 4.93 12.10 -3.89
N PRO A 128 5.32 11.60 -5.08
CA PRO A 128 6.51 10.77 -5.25
C PRO A 128 7.81 11.37 -4.70
N ASP A 129 7.92 12.71 -4.74
CA ASP A 129 9.08 13.46 -4.26
C ASP A 129 9.08 13.70 -2.73
N ASP A 130 8.02 13.29 -2.04
CA ASP A 130 7.91 13.41 -0.58
C ASP A 130 8.49 12.19 0.17
N MET A 131 8.98 11.20 -0.57
CA MET A 131 9.46 9.93 -0.02
C MET A 131 10.86 10.03 0.55
N PHE A 132 11.04 9.48 1.75
CA PHE A 132 12.35 9.18 2.33
C PHE A 132 12.81 7.80 1.87
N VAL A 133 14.12 7.65 1.65
CA VAL A 133 14.76 6.38 1.30
C VAL A 133 15.95 6.17 2.22
N CYS A 134 16.00 5.03 2.89
CA CYS A 134 17.14 4.61 3.69
C CYS A 134 17.54 3.17 3.37
N ASP A 135 18.70 2.74 3.84
CA ASP A 135 19.09 1.33 3.80
C ASP A 135 18.59 0.54 5.02
N VAL A 136 18.97 -0.73 5.09
CA VAL A 136 18.65 -1.66 6.20
C VAL A 136 19.31 -1.23 7.52
N GLU A 137 20.38 -0.45 7.46
CA GLU A 137 21.11 0.11 8.61
C GLU A 137 20.57 1.50 9.02
N GLU A 138 19.42 1.90 8.45
CA GLU A 138 18.74 3.19 8.67
C GLU A 138 19.51 4.43 8.19
N ARG A 139 20.56 4.26 7.39
CA ARG A 139 21.29 5.38 6.79
C ARG A 139 20.47 6.00 5.66
N ASP A 140 20.34 7.32 5.67
CA ASP A 140 19.58 8.05 4.66
C ASP A 140 20.30 8.01 3.29
N ILE A 141 19.61 7.50 2.28
CA ILE A 141 20.07 7.45 0.88
C ILE A 141 19.52 8.65 0.11
N SER A 142 18.24 8.97 0.31
CA SER A 142 17.55 10.06 -0.39
C SER A 142 16.46 10.64 0.49
N CYS A 143 16.38 11.97 0.51
CA CYS A 143 15.39 12.72 1.27
C CYS A 143 14.58 13.64 0.36
N PRO A 144 13.36 14.02 0.77
CA PRO A 144 12.58 15.04 0.09
C PRO A 144 13.31 16.39 0.03
N PRO A 145 12.92 17.29 -0.90
CA PRO A 145 13.51 18.62 -0.98
C PRO A 145 13.45 19.38 0.34
N ALA A 146 14.59 19.95 0.77
CA ALA A 146 14.75 20.57 2.09
C ALA A 146 13.75 21.71 2.37
N TRP A 147 13.32 22.44 1.33
CA TRP A 147 12.36 23.53 1.44
C TRP A 147 10.96 23.07 1.91
N LYS A 148 10.59 21.80 1.70
CA LYS A 148 9.33 21.24 2.21
C LYS A 148 9.34 20.98 3.71
N LYS A 149 10.52 20.97 4.36
CA LYS A 149 10.71 20.74 5.80
C LYS A 149 10.01 19.48 6.33
N LEU A 150 9.94 18.43 5.50
CA LEU A 150 9.35 17.14 5.86
C LEU A 150 10.26 16.38 6.82
N LYS A 151 9.66 15.49 7.62
CA LYS A 151 10.36 14.61 8.55
C LYS A 151 10.03 13.16 8.26
N LYS A 152 10.98 12.26 8.53
CA LYS A 152 10.77 10.80 8.43
C LYS A 152 9.66 10.36 9.39
N SER A 153 8.88 9.35 9.00
CA SER A 153 7.79 8.80 9.82
C SER A 153 8.29 8.35 11.19
N GLN A 154 7.49 8.64 12.24
CA GLN A 154 7.74 8.13 13.60
C GLN A 154 7.58 6.61 13.68
N CYS A 155 6.91 5.99 12.71
CA CYS A 155 6.75 4.54 12.63
C CYS A 155 8.02 3.82 12.13
N THR A 156 9.07 4.56 11.72
CA THR A 156 10.29 3.98 11.13
C THR A 156 10.88 2.85 11.98
N PRO A 157 11.14 3.01 13.28
CA PRO A 157 11.72 1.92 14.08
C PRO A 157 10.85 0.66 14.12
N LEU A 158 9.52 0.84 14.07
CA LEU A 158 8.56 -0.27 14.05
C LEU A 158 8.58 -1.00 12.70
N PHE A 159 8.73 -0.26 11.60
CA PHE A 159 8.93 -0.86 10.27
C PHE A 159 10.26 -1.63 10.20
N MET A 160 11.34 -1.06 10.73
CA MET A 160 12.67 -1.69 10.74
C MET A 160 12.67 -3.00 11.53
N ASN A 161 11.93 -3.10 12.63
CA ASN A 161 11.75 -4.38 13.33
C ASN A 161 11.15 -5.46 12.42
N ALA A 162 10.13 -5.13 11.62
CA ALA A 162 9.54 -6.09 10.68
C ALA A 162 10.51 -6.49 9.56
N TYR A 163 11.28 -5.53 9.04
CA TYR A 163 12.30 -5.81 8.02
C TYR A 163 13.42 -6.70 8.57
N ASN A 164 13.97 -6.37 9.74
CA ASN A 164 15.13 -7.05 10.32
C ASN A 164 14.77 -8.40 10.95
N MET A 165 13.65 -8.49 11.66
CA MET A 165 13.29 -9.70 12.41
C MET A 165 12.50 -10.72 11.59
N ARG A 166 11.87 -10.31 10.49
CA ARG A 166 10.97 -11.17 9.69
C ARG A 166 11.27 -11.16 8.20
N GLY A 167 12.24 -10.38 7.73
CA GLY A 167 12.55 -10.29 6.30
C GLY A 167 11.37 -9.74 5.49
N ALA A 168 10.58 -8.84 6.08
CA ALA A 168 9.42 -8.26 5.39
C ALA A 168 9.85 -7.54 4.09
N LYS A 169 8.93 -7.45 3.14
CA LYS A 169 9.10 -6.63 1.92
C LYS A 169 8.23 -5.38 1.92
N ALA A 170 7.20 -5.39 2.76
CA ALA A 170 6.25 -4.31 2.94
C ALA A 170 5.77 -4.33 4.40
N VAL A 171 5.53 -3.16 4.96
CA VAL A 171 4.96 -3.01 6.30
C VAL A 171 3.85 -1.97 6.23
N ILE A 172 2.68 -2.33 6.73
CA ILE A 172 1.51 -1.45 6.78
C ILE A 172 1.17 -1.22 8.25
N HIS A 173 1.01 0.04 8.62
CA HIS A 173 0.54 0.46 9.93
C HIS A 173 -0.76 1.22 9.74
N THR A 174 -1.81 0.81 10.46
CA THR A 174 -3.13 1.43 10.34
C THR A 174 -3.60 1.95 11.70
N HIS A 175 -4.42 3.00 11.66
CA HIS A 175 -5.22 3.49 12.77
C HIS A 175 -6.69 3.14 12.54
N SER A 176 -6.96 1.95 11.99
CA SER A 176 -8.31 1.51 11.69
C SER A 176 -9.18 1.45 12.95
N LYS A 177 -10.41 1.96 12.87
CA LYS A 177 -11.39 1.85 13.96
C LYS A 177 -11.61 0.40 14.38
N ALA A 178 -11.61 -0.53 13.43
CA ALA A 178 -11.78 -1.96 13.73
C ALA A 178 -10.61 -2.50 14.59
N ALA A 179 -9.38 -2.09 14.30
CA ALA A 179 -8.20 -2.46 15.09
C ALA A 179 -8.29 -1.89 16.52
N VAL A 180 -8.67 -0.62 16.65
CA VAL A 180 -8.86 0.01 17.97
C VAL A 180 -9.97 -0.70 18.75
N MET A 181 -11.12 -0.96 18.14
CA MET A 181 -12.23 -1.67 18.80
C MET A 181 -11.84 -3.08 19.23
N ALA A 182 -11.07 -3.81 18.42
CA ALA A 182 -10.56 -5.13 18.81
C ALA A 182 -9.70 -5.05 20.08
N THR A 183 -8.80 -4.06 20.18
CA THR A 183 -7.97 -3.90 21.39
C THR A 183 -8.76 -3.51 22.64
N LEU A 184 -9.89 -2.80 22.48
CA LEU A 184 -10.77 -2.43 23.60
C LEU A 184 -11.66 -3.59 24.05
N LEU A 185 -12.18 -4.38 23.11
CA LEU A 185 -13.05 -5.53 23.39
C LEU A 185 -12.28 -6.74 23.92
N TYR A 186 -11.00 -6.86 23.57
CA TYR A 186 -10.10 -7.92 24.02
C TYR A 186 -8.92 -7.30 24.79
N PRO A 187 -9.13 -6.89 26.07
CA PRO A 187 -8.14 -6.14 26.86
C PRO A 187 -6.94 -7.00 27.30
N GLY A 188 -6.91 -8.29 26.95
CA GLY A 188 -5.78 -9.16 27.19
C GLY A 188 -4.57 -8.81 26.31
N LYS A 189 -3.52 -9.62 26.42
CA LYS A 189 -2.31 -9.47 25.60
C LYS A 189 -2.44 -10.03 24.20
N GLU A 190 -3.58 -10.64 23.87
CA GLU A 190 -3.75 -11.40 22.64
C GLU A 190 -5.16 -11.23 22.07
N PHE A 191 -5.24 -11.12 20.75
CA PHE A 191 -6.48 -11.25 20.00
C PHE A 191 -6.56 -12.66 19.38
N ARG A 192 -7.71 -13.33 19.51
CA ARG A 192 -7.91 -14.72 19.08
C ARG A 192 -9.16 -14.83 18.20
N ILE A 193 -9.06 -15.56 17.10
CA ILE A 193 -10.18 -15.81 16.18
C ILE A 193 -10.03 -17.18 15.51
N THR A 194 -11.15 -17.81 15.20
CA THR A 194 -11.22 -19.13 14.55
C THR A 194 -12.50 -19.25 13.73
N HIS A 195 -12.62 -20.26 12.86
CA HIS A 195 -13.83 -20.53 12.07
C HIS A 195 -14.24 -19.34 11.19
N GLN A 196 -13.25 -18.65 10.63
CA GLN A 196 -13.43 -17.54 9.69
C GLN A 196 -12.62 -17.80 8.44
N GLU A 197 -13.26 -17.80 7.27
CA GLU A 197 -12.62 -18.10 5.99
C GLU A 197 -11.39 -17.22 5.73
N MET A 198 -11.44 -15.96 6.18
CA MET A 198 -10.36 -14.98 6.03
C MET A 198 -9.04 -15.39 6.68
N ILE A 199 -9.02 -16.26 7.70
CA ILE A 199 -7.77 -16.67 8.35
C ILE A 199 -6.87 -17.49 7.41
N LYS A 200 -7.43 -18.09 6.36
CA LYS A 200 -6.66 -18.80 5.32
C LYS A 200 -5.69 -17.90 4.53
N GLY A 201 -5.93 -16.60 4.55
CA GLY A 201 -5.00 -15.60 3.98
C GLY A 201 -3.80 -15.30 4.87
N ILE A 202 -3.80 -15.78 6.12
CA ILE A 202 -2.73 -15.52 7.10
C ILE A 202 -1.74 -16.70 7.10
N ARG A 203 -0.45 -16.37 7.07
CA ARG A 203 0.65 -17.34 7.09
C ARG A 203 1.07 -17.65 8.53
N LYS A 204 1.34 -18.92 8.84
CA LYS A 204 1.78 -19.38 10.17
C LYS A 204 3.25 -19.03 10.40
N GLY A 205 3.52 -17.87 10.99
CA GLY A 205 4.89 -17.41 11.29
C GLY A 205 5.76 -17.36 10.02
N THR A 206 6.97 -17.90 10.11
CA THR A 206 7.88 -18.07 8.93
C THR A 206 7.65 -19.36 8.16
N SER A 207 6.74 -20.25 8.62
CA SER A 207 6.44 -21.51 7.93
C SER A 207 5.87 -21.24 6.54
N GLY A 208 6.03 -22.18 5.59
CA GLY A 208 5.42 -22.11 4.26
C GLY A 208 3.90 -22.28 4.21
N THR A 209 3.24 -22.39 5.37
CA THR A 209 1.85 -22.85 5.47
C THR A 209 0.91 -21.78 5.99
N ASN A 210 -0.32 -21.78 5.50
CA ASN A 210 -1.38 -20.89 5.95
C ASN A 210 -2.28 -21.58 6.99
N TYR A 211 -3.08 -20.79 7.71
CA TYR A 211 -4.13 -21.32 8.57
C TYR A 211 -5.25 -21.99 7.76
N ARG A 212 -5.89 -23.00 8.35
CA ARG A 212 -7.12 -23.64 7.87
C ARG A 212 -8.32 -22.97 8.53
N PHE A 213 -9.52 -23.24 8.01
CA PHE A 213 -10.76 -22.68 8.54
C PHE A 213 -10.98 -22.99 10.04
N ASP A 214 -10.67 -24.21 10.45
CA ASP A 214 -10.82 -24.75 11.80
C ASP A 214 -9.64 -24.45 12.73
N ASP A 215 -8.56 -23.83 12.21
CA ASP A 215 -7.46 -23.40 13.07
C ASP A 215 -7.83 -22.18 13.92
N THR A 216 -7.11 -21.98 15.02
CA THR A 216 -7.16 -20.73 15.80
C THR A 216 -5.98 -19.84 15.46
N TRP A 217 -6.25 -18.63 14.97
CA TRP A 217 -5.24 -17.59 14.77
C TRP A 217 -5.10 -16.71 16.03
N LEU A 218 -3.86 -16.37 16.36
CA LEU A 218 -3.46 -15.60 17.53
C LEU A 218 -2.61 -14.40 17.09
N CYS A 219 -3.04 -13.19 17.41
CA CYS A 219 -2.24 -11.97 17.31
C CYS A 219 -1.70 -11.63 18.69
N ARG A 220 -0.38 -11.44 18.80
CA ARG A 220 0.36 -11.08 20.02
C ARG A 220 1.10 -9.77 19.83
#